data_AF-A0A2W2BH23-F1
#
_entry.id   AF-A0A2W2BH23-F1
#
_cell.length_a   1.000
_cell.length_b   1.000
_cell.length_c   1.000
_cell.angle_alpha   90.00
_cell.angle_beta   90.00
_cell.angle_gamma   90.00
#
_symmetry.space_group_name_H-M   'P 1'
#
loop_
_entity.id
_entity.type
_entity.pdbx_description
1 polymer ?
#
loop_
_entity_poly.entity_id
_entity_poly.type
_entity_poly.pdbx_seq_one_letter_code
_entity_poly.pdbx_strand_id
1 'polypeptide(L)'
;MRSAIEGLLRTCVDLERQTEAAAAELPARVHRVTGQLAGVRLPPQVLDVAGLVQSVDGLGRQLEADLRERLADARQPYVAEIHALLGLLAPWHGVAALPPLVPATPDGDLRSHFPPGFARGYVDDLLATADTSRHLEPADALLVPVPSTDDMTAAWQAIREAFADAYAADGMALLTGSGCHAMQRHGPHITDKAQLARLLCLKDPAGDDTWQIVPSAEVSSGHRCGPVSGGFTSPRAMVRPLEAVLAAAGQRPGGIQELLDDNTASKAKAIALHVSAEVAGLRPGDASGYRGTGTTTRAMRDDWTAAREYGLAHGQVTVHGVPYDPLAAGDDPGVLIVFRRKKAGAPWRLVTYFPVDKPRPDTKRLEDLT
;
A
#
# COMPACT_ATOMS: atom_id res chain seq x y z
N MET A 1 14.70 10.24 8.02
CA MET A 1 15.55 9.44 7.10
C MET A 1 14.71 8.76 6.02
N ARG A 2 13.91 7.72 6.34
CA ARG A 2 13.05 7.00 5.38
C ARG A 2 12.29 7.89 4.39
N SER A 3 11.58 8.90 4.89
CA SER A 3 10.79 9.83 4.06
C SER A 3 11.66 10.64 3.08
N ALA A 4 12.82 11.13 3.54
CA ALA A 4 13.78 11.84 2.69
C ALA A 4 14.35 10.93 1.59
N ILE A 5 14.72 9.68 1.94
CA ILE A 5 15.16 8.68 0.96
C ILE A 5 14.08 8.46 -0.12
N GLU A 6 12.80 8.33 0.27
CA GLU A 6 11.71 8.18 -0.70
C GLU A 6 11.58 9.40 -1.62
N GLY A 7 11.61 10.61 -1.06
CA GLY A 7 11.46 11.84 -1.82
C GLY A 7 12.58 12.01 -2.85
N LEU A 8 13.83 11.71 -2.46
CA LEU A 8 14.97 11.76 -3.37
C LEU A 8 14.87 10.70 -4.47
N LEU A 9 14.52 9.46 -4.12
CA LEU A 9 14.33 8.38 -5.12
C LEU A 9 13.23 8.71 -6.12
N ARG A 10 12.10 9.27 -5.65
CA ARG A 10 11.01 9.72 -6.52
C ARG A 10 11.45 10.84 -7.46
N THR A 11 12.24 11.78 -6.94
CA THR A 11 12.83 12.84 -7.76
C THR A 11 13.73 12.25 -8.85
N CYS A 12 14.55 11.25 -8.53
CA CYS A 12 15.33 10.53 -9.54
C CYS A 12 14.43 9.88 -10.59
N VAL A 13 13.39 9.12 -10.18
CA VAL A 13 12.41 8.48 -11.07
C VAL A 13 11.76 9.49 -12.02
N ASP A 14 11.35 10.65 -11.51
CA ASP A 14 10.73 11.69 -12.33
C ASP A 14 11.71 12.32 -13.34
N LEU A 15 12.99 12.48 -12.97
CA LEU A 15 14.04 12.89 -13.91
C LEU A 15 14.27 11.85 -15.01
N GLU A 16 14.22 10.56 -14.68
CA GLU A 16 14.33 9.48 -15.69
C GLU A 16 13.18 9.57 -16.68
N ARG A 17 11.95 9.65 -16.20
CA ARG A 17 10.75 9.74 -17.05
C ARG A 17 10.76 10.95 -17.97
N GLN A 18 11.15 12.12 -17.45
CA GLN A 18 11.23 13.32 -18.28
C GLN A 18 12.28 13.18 -19.38
N THR A 19 13.42 12.54 -19.07
CA THR A 19 14.48 12.31 -20.04
C THR A 19 14.10 11.25 -21.06
N GLU A 20 13.47 10.15 -20.64
CA GLU A 20 12.95 9.10 -21.51
C GLU A 20 11.87 9.64 -22.45
N ALA A 21 10.97 10.48 -21.96
CA ALA A 21 9.96 11.14 -22.79
C ALA A 21 10.62 12.05 -23.85
N ALA A 22 11.62 12.85 -23.45
CA ALA A 22 12.37 13.68 -24.39
C ALA A 22 13.15 12.85 -25.43
N ALA A 23 13.78 11.75 -25.01
CA ALA A 23 14.49 10.83 -25.88
C ALA A 23 13.54 10.08 -26.84
N ALA A 24 12.34 9.70 -26.40
CA ALA A 24 11.35 9.04 -27.24
C ALA A 24 10.78 9.95 -28.34
N GLU A 25 10.71 11.26 -28.12
CA GLU A 25 10.30 12.22 -29.14
C GLU A 25 11.38 12.46 -30.23
N LEU A 26 12.65 12.20 -29.92
CA LEU A 26 13.78 12.50 -30.79
C LEU A 26 13.70 11.74 -32.13
N PRO A 27 13.52 10.40 -32.17
CA PRO A 27 13.44 9.64 -33.41
C PRO A 27 12.31 10.12 -34.32
N ALA A 28 11.15 10.48 -33.75
CA ALA A 28 10.02 10.98 -34.52
C ALA A 28 10.33 12.35 -35.16
N ARG A 29 11.05 13.23 -34.46
CA ARG A 29 11.51 14.52 -35.00
C ARG A 29 12.58 14.33 -36.07
N VAL A 30 13.58 13.48 -35.82
CA VAL A 30 14.63 13.11 -36.78
C VAL A 30 14.00 12.53 -38.05
N HIS A 31 13.09 11.56 -37.92
CA HIS A 31 12.39 10.93 -39.05
C HIS A 31 11.54 11.93 -39.84
N ARG A 32 10.87 12.87 -39.17
CA ARG A 32 10.12 13.94 -39.84
C ARG A 32 11.04 14.82 -40.68
N VAL A 33 12.18 15.24 -40.12
CA VAL A 33 13.15 16.08 -40.81
C VAL A 33 13.79 15.34 -41.98
N THR A 34 14.24 14.11 -41.78
CA THR A 34 14.85 13.29 -42.85
C THR A 34 13.84 12.95 -43.95
N GLY A 35 12.57 12.69 -43.61
CA GLY A 35 11.49 12.51 -44.58
C GLY A 35 11.19 13.78 -45.40
N GLN A 36 11.25 14.96 -44.79
CA GLN A 36 11.13 16.24 -45.50
C GLN A 36 12.33 16.48 -46.43
N LEU A 37 13.54 16.19 -45.98
CA LEU A 37 14.77 16.31 -46.77
C LEU A 37 14.78 15.37 -47.97
N ALA A 38 14.29 14.14 -47.81
CA ALA A 38 14.17 13.16 -48.90
C ALA A 38 13.23 13.61 -50.04
N GLY A 39 12.30 14.54 -49.75
CA GLY A 39 11.43 15.15 -50.75
C GLY A 39 12.09 16.22 -51.63
N VAL A 40 13.29 16.68 -51.27
CA VAL A 40 14.02 17.74 -52.00
C VAL A 40 14.68 17.14 -53.24
N ARG A 41 14.33 17.66 -54.43
CA ARG A 41 14.93 17.25 -55.71
C ARG A 41 15.87 18.33 -56.23
N LEU A 42 17.14 18.22 -55.84
CA LEU A 42 18.23 19.03 -56.38
C LEU A 42 19.31 18.10 -56.97
N PRO A 43 20.10 18.57 -57.97
CA PRO A 43 21.23 17.80 -58.46
C PRO A 43 22.22 17.51 -57.32
N PRO A 44 22.83 16.30 -57.27
CA PRO A 44 23.79 15.94 -56.21
C PRO A 44 25.01 16.87 -56.13
N GLN A 45 25.36 17.56 -57.23
CA GLN A 45 26.43 18.56 -57.22
C GLN A 45 26.05 19.85 -56.48
N VAL A 46 24.76 20.07 -56.23
CA VAL A 46 24.20 21.26 -55.56
C VAL A 46 23.89 20.97 -54.09
N LEU A 47 23.34 19.78 -53.79
CA LEU A 47 23.06 19.36 -52.41
C LEU A 47 23.11 17.84 -52.28
N ASP A 48 23.97 17.33 -51.40
CA ASP A 48 24.00 15.92 -51.02
C ASP A 48 22.94 15.63 -49.94
N VAL A 49 21.73 15.32 -50.40
CA VAL A 49 20.58 14.99 -49.51
C VAL A 49 20.87 13.74 -48.67
N ALA A 50 21.58 12.74 -49.21
CA ALA A 50 21.88 11.52 -48.49
C ALA A 50 22.88 11.78 -47.34
N GLY A 51 23.94 12.54 -47.60
CA GLY A 51 24.89 12.98 -46.57
C GLY A 51 24.25 13.86 -45.50
N LEU A 52 23.30 14.72 -45.87
CA LEU A 52 22.56 15.54 -44.91
C LEU A 52 21.62 14.70 -44.03
N VAL A 53 20.91 13.72 -44.60
CA VAL A 53 20.08 12.77 -43.84
C VAL A 53 20.93 12.00 -42.82
N GLN A 54 22.09 11.46 -43.24
CA GLN A 54 23.02 10.79 -42.33
C GLN A 54 23.52 11.72 -41.21
N SER A 55 23.75 13.00 -41.52
CA SER A 55 24.18 13.99 -40.53
C SER A 55 23.07 14.28 -39.50
N VAL A 56 21.81 14.36 -39.93
CA VAL A 56 20.65 14.55 -39.05
C VAL A 56 20.45 13.32 -38.15
N ASP A 57 20.59 12.11 -38.69
CA ASP A 57 20.55 10.87 -37.89
C ASP A 57 21.72 10.79 -36.89
N GLY A 58 22.91 11.23 -37.29
CA GLY A 58 24.09 11.35 -36.41
C GLY A 58 23.86 12.30 -35.24
N LEU A 59 23.33 13.50 -35.51
CA LEU A 59 22.97 14.48 -34.48
C LEU A 59 21.89 13.95 -33.53
N GLY A 60 20.92 13.20 -34.05
CA GLY A 60 19.90 12.55 -33.23
C GLY A 60 20.51 11.60 -32.20
N ARG A 61 21.39 10.71 -32.62
CA ARG A 61 22.09 9.77 -31.72
C ARG A 61 23.01 10.49 -30.73
N GLN A 62 23.69 11.55 -31.16
CA GLN A 62 24.54 12.35 -30.27
C GLN A 62 23.71 13.05 -29.19
N LEU A 63 22.60 13.69 -29.56
CA LEU A 63 21.71 14.34 -28.60
C LEU A 63 21.10 13.34 -27.61
N GLU A 64 20.79 12.12 -28.04
CA GLU A 64 20.35 11.05 -27.15
C GLU A 64 21.44 10.64 -26.14
N ALA A 65 22.69 10.51 -26.58
CA ALA A 65 23.83 10.24 -25.69
C ALA A 65 24.08 11.39 -24.71
N ASP A 66 24.07 12.65 -25.17
CA ASP A 66 24.22 13.84 -24.34
C ASP A 66 23.11 13.95 -23.28
N LEU A 67 21.88 13.56 -23.62
CA LEU A 67 20.76 13.51 -22.67
C LEU A 67 20.99 12.47 -21.58
N ARG A 68 21.49 11.27 -21.93
CA ARG A 68 21.84 10.23 -20.95
C ARG A 68 22.96 10.67 -20.02
N GLU A 69 24.01 11.29 -20.57
CA GLU A 69 25.14 11.81 -19.77
C GLU A 69 24.67 12.88 -18.79
N ARG A 70 23.88 13.86 -19.26
CA ARG A 70 23.32 14.91 -18.39
C ARG A 70 22.41 14.37 -17.31
N LEU A 71 21.64 13.33 -17.62
CA LEU A 71 20.77 12.66 -16.65
C LEU A 71 21.60 11.95 -15.58
N ALA A 72 22.67 11.25 -15.97
CA ALA A 72 23.60 10.62 -15.03
C ALA A 72 24.20 11.67 -14.09
N ASP A 73 24.70 12.79 -14.63
CA ASP A 73 25.24 13.92 -13.86
C ASP A 73 24.21 14.53 -12.90
N ALA A 74 22.98 14.74 -13.39
CA ALA A 74 21.89 15.31 -12.60
C ALA A 74 21.50 14.41 -11.43
N ARG A 75 21.59 13.08 -11.56
CA ARG A 75 21.27 12.11 -10.51
C ARG A 75 22.34 11.96 -9.44
N GLN A 76 23.61 12.17 -9.77
CA GLN A 76 24.73 11.96 -8.85
C GLN A 76 24.54 12.58 -7.44
N PRO A 77 24.13 13.85 -7.28
CA PRO A 77 23.94 14.42 -5.94
C PRO A 77 22.82 13.72 -5.16
N TYR A 78 21.74 13.30 -5.81
CA TYR A 78 20.66 12.55 -5.17
C TYR A 78 21.12 11.16 -4.73
N VAL A 79 21.84 10.44 -5.59
CA VAL A 79 22.40 9.12 -5.28
C VAL A 79 23.36 9.20 -4.09
N ALA A 80 24.24 10.20 -4.07
CA ALA A 80 25.16 10.45 -2.98
C ALA A 80 24.42 10.69 -1.65
N GLU A 81 23.40 11.54 -1.66
CA GLU A 81 22.60 11.83 -0.47
C GLU A 81 21.80 10.60 0.00
N ILE A 82 21.17 9.86 -0.92
CA ILE A 82 20.45 8.62 -0.59
C ILE A 82 21.40 7.60 0.05
N HIS A 83 22.60 7.43 -0.49
CA HIS A 83 23.60 6.52 0.09
C HIS A 83 24.04 6.96 1.48
N ALA A 84 24.29 8.25 1.70
CA ALA A 84 24.62 8.79 3.01
C ALA A 84 23.49 8.54 4.03
N LEU A 85 22.24 8.80 3.66
CA LEU A 85 21.06 8.53 4.49
C LEU A 85 20.88 7.03 4.78
N LEU A 86 21.11 6.15 3.80
CA LEU A 86 21.12 4.70 4.00
C LEU A 86 22.27 4.27 4.91
N GLY A 87 23.43 4.93 4.84
CA GLY A 87 24.56 4.69 5.73
C GLY A 87 24.25 5.03 7.18
N LEU A 88 23.48 6.09 7.43
CA LEU A 88 22.96 6.44 8.76
C LEU A 88 21.87 5.48 9.24
N LEU A 89 21.10 4.90 8.32
CA LEU A 89 20.03 3.96 8.63
C LEU A 89 20.54 2.52 8.88
N ALA A 90 21.62 2.09 8.22
CA ALA A 90 22.13 0.72 8.30
C ALA A 90 22.37 0.20 9.74
N PRO A 91 22.95 0.98 10.68
CA PRO A 91 23.11 0.53 12.07
C PRO A 91 21.79 0.22 12.79
N TRP A 92 20.72 0.94 12.46
CA TRP A 92 19.38 0.70 13.03
C TRP A 92 18.77 -0.63 12.55
N HIS A 93 19.24 -1.11 11.40
CA HIS A 93 18.89 -2.41 10.84
C HIS A 93 19.88 -3.52 11.25
N GLY A 94 20.84 -3.22 12.13
CA GLY A 94 21.87 -4.17 12.57
C GLY A 94 22.89 -4.53 11.50
N VAL A 95 23.05 -3.68 10.47
CA VAL A 95 23.96 -3.89 9.35
C VAL A 95 25.21 -3.01 9.53
N ALA A 96 26.36 -3.51 9.07
CA ALA A 96 27.60 -2.74 9.05
C ALA A 96 27.50 -1.47 8.18
N ALA A 97 28.47 -0.57 8.33
CA ALA A 97 28.58 0.61 7.51
C ALA A 97 28.60 0.25 6.02
N LEU A 98 27.92 1.05 5.20
CA LEU A 98 27.86 0.82 3.77
C LEU A 98 29.24 0.99 3.11
N PRO A 99 29.59 0.16 2.13
CA PRO A 99 30.74 0.41 1.27
C PRO A 99 30.61 1.79 0.60
N PRO A 100 31.74 2.47 0.30
CA PRO A 100 31.72 3.72 -0.47
C PRO A 100 30.96 3.57 -1.79
N LEU A 101 30.31 4.65 -2.24
CA LEU A 101 29.73 4.68 -3.58
C LEU A 101 30.82 4.49 -4.62
N VAL A 102 30.55 3.59 -5.57
CA VAL A 102 31.37 3.42 -6.77
C VAL A 102 30.77 4.33 -7.84
N PRO A 103 31.59 5.05 -8.62
CA PRO A 103 31.10 5.77 -9.80
C PRO A 103 30.34 4.81 -10.71
N ALA A 104 29.04 5.06 -10.92
CA ALA A 104 28.26 4.26 -11.84
C ALA A 104 28.59 4.63 -13.29
N THR A 105 28.36 3.69 -14.20
CA THR A 105 28.38 3.97 -15.63
C THR A 105 27.24 4.93 -16.00
N PRO A 106 27.42 5.83 -16.97
CA PRO A 106 26.36 6.76 -17.42
C PRO A 106 25.05 6.07 -17.82
N ASP A 107 25.13 4.82 -18.31
CA ASP A 107 23.98 4.01 -18.72
C ASP A 107 23.41 3.10 -17.61
N GLY A 108 23.84 3.26 -16.36
CA GLY A 108 23.41 2.41 -15.25
C GLY A 108 21.97 2.68 -14.81
N ASP A 109 21.21 1.62 -14.56
CA ASP A 109 19.94 1.69 -13.79
C ASP A 109 20.22 2.30 -12.41
N LEU A 110 19.31 3.15 -11.90
CA LEU A 110 19.42 3.81 -10.58
C LEU A 110 19.77 2.82 -9.46
N ARG A 111 19.25 1.59 -9.52
CA ARG A 111 19.53 0.52 -8.55
C ARG A 111 21.01 0.10 -8.53
N SER A 112 21.69 0.18 -9.67
CA SER A 112 23.07 -0.25 -9.83
C SER A 112 24.07 0.63 -9.08
N HIS A 113 23.69 1.86 -8.75
CA HIS A 113 24.50 2.79 -7.96
C HIS A 113 24.68 2.34 -6.50
N PHE A 114 23.76 1.52 -5.98
CA PHE A 114 23.78 1.12 -4.57
C PHE A 114 24.47 -0.24 -4.39
N PRO A 115 25.31 -0.40 -3.35
CA PRO A 115 26.00 -1.66 -3.09
C PRO A 115 25.00 -2.78 -2.79
N PRO A 116 25.29 -4.02 -3.21
CA PRO A 116 24.41 -5.16 -2.94
C PRO A 116 24.23 -5.38 -1.43
N GLY A 117 23.08 -5.94 -1.04
CA GLY A 117 22.69 -6.12 0.35
C GLY A 117 21.66 -5.08 0.78
N PHE A 118 21.82 -4.52 1.99
CA PHE A 118 20.85 -3.61 2.61
C PHE A 118 20.47 -2.42 1.73
N ALA A 119 21.46 -1.66 1.24
CA ALA A 119 21.20 -0.44 0.48
C ALA A 119 20.40 -0.70 -0.80
N ARG A 120 20.87 -1.65 -1.63
CA ARG A 120 20.16 -2.03 -2.86
C ARG A 120 18.78 -2.59 -2.57
N GLY A 121 18.64 -3.52 -1.63
CA GLY A 121 17.34 -4.10 -1.28
C GLY A 121 16.34 -3.05 -0.78
N TYR A 122 16.80 -2.06 -0.02
CA TYR A 122 15.97 -0.95 0.43
C TYR A 122 15.50 -0.08 -0.73
N VAL A 123 16.41 0.30 -1.63
CA VAL A 123 16.10 1.10 -2.82
C VAL A 123 15.16 0.33 -3.75
N ASP A 124 15.41 -0.96 -3.97
CA ASP A 124 14.58 -1.82 -4.83
C ASP A 124 13.13 -1.86 -4.35
N ASP A 125 12.88 -2.04 -3.05
CA ASP A 125 11.52 -2.10 -2.49
C ASP A 125 10.77 -0.74 -2.64
N LEU A 126 11.49 0.38 -2.55
CA LEU A 126 10.92 1.70 -2.78
C LEU A 126 10.60 1.94 -4.25
N LEU A 127 11.55 1.65 -5.13
CA LEU A 127 11.39 1.82 -6.57
C LEU A 127 10.31 0.88 -7.12
N ALA A 128 10.17 -0.33 -6.59
CA ALA A 128 9.13 -1.29 -6.99
C ALA A 128 7.70 -0.75 -6.81
N THR A 129 7.50 0.26 -5.97
CA THR A 129 6.17 0.85 -5.71
C THR A 129 6.03 2.30 -6.16
N ALA A 130 7.10 2.93 -6.65
CA ALA A 130 7.13 4.36 -6.97
C ALA A 130 6.00 4.78 -7.93
N ASP A 131 5.81 4.03 -9.02
CA ASP A 131 4.84 4.33 -10.08
C ASP A 131 3.38 4.18 -9.64
N THR A 132 3.11 3.17 -8.82
CA THR A 132 1.76 2.80 -8.39
C THR A 132 1.34 3.46 -7.09
N SER A 133 2.29 4.06 -6.38
CA SER A 133 2.02 4.69 -5.10
C SER A 133 1.07 5.88 -5.22
N ARG A 134 0.39 6.18 -4.12
CA ARG A 134 -0.58 7.25 -3.98
C ARG A 134 -0.24 8.06 -2.73
N HIS A 135 -0.48 9.35 -2.84
CA HIS A 135 -0.40 10.31 -1.75
C HIS A 135 -1.77 10.96 -1.57
N LEU A 136 -2.02 11.52 -0.40
CA LEU A 136 -3.20 12.32 -0.15
C LEU A 136 -2.81 13.48 0.76
N GLU A 137 -3.02 14.69 0.30
CA GLU A 137 -2.79 15.88 1.10
C GLU A 137 -3.89 16.04 2.16
N PRO A 138 -3.64 16.71 3.30
CA PRO A 138 -4.65 16.91 4.33
C PRO A 138 -5.93 17.58 3.82
N ALA A 139 -5.81 18.57 2.93
CA ALA A 139 -6.96 19.24 2.32
C ALA A 139 -7.82 18.29 1.48
N ASP A 140 -7.19 17.39 0.71
CA ASP A 140 -7.90 16.40 -0.10
C ASP A 140 -8.53 15.29 0.76
N ALA A 141 -7.89 14.94 1.89
CA ALA A 141 -8.41 13.99 2.86
C ALA A 141 -9.71 14.48 3.51
N LEU A 142 -9.81 15.79 3.80
CA LEU A 142 -11.04 16.39 4.33
C LEU A 142 -12.23 16.21 3.39
N LEU A 143 -11.98 16.27 2.07
CA LEU A 143 -13.00 16.10 1.02
C LEU A 143 -13.41 14.65 0.78
N VAL A 144 -12.74 13.66 1.38
CA VAL A 144 -13.16 12.26 1.29
C VAL A 144 -14.47 12.08 2.05
N PRO A 145 -15.59 11.68 1.41
CA PRO A 145 -16.87 11.56 2.10
C PRO A 145 -16.82 10.45 3.15
N VAL A 146 -17.47 10.71 4.28
CA VAL A 146 -17.84 9.67 5.25
C VAL A 146 -19.16 9.08 4.77
N PRO A 147 -19.38 7.75 4.84
CA PRO A 147 -20.65 7.14 4.49
C PRO A 147 -21.81 7.81 5.24
N SER A 148 -22.87 8.15 4.51
CA SER A 148 -24.09 8.67 5.11
C SER A 148 -24.84 7.58 5.90
N THR A 149 -25.82 7.98 6.71
CA THR A 149 -26.74 7.02 7.37
C THR A 149 -27.45 6.13 6.35
N ASP A 150 -27.79 6.68 5.18
CA ASP A 150 -28.46 5.94 4.10
C ASP A 150 -27.50 4.92 3.46
N ASP A 151 -26.24 5.31 3.20
CA ASP A 151 -25.21 4.39 2.69
C ASP A 151 -24.98 3.22 3.66
N MET A 152 -24.89 3.52 4.96
CA MET A 152 -24.75 2.51 6.00
C MET A 152 -25.96 1.58 6.05
N THR A 153 -27.18 2.13 5.96
CA THR A 153 -28.42 1.35 5.97
C THR A 153 -28.50 0.42 4.76
N ALA A 154 -28.19 0.92 3.57
CA ALA A 154 -28.12 0.13 2.34
C ALA A 154 -27.07 -0.98 2.44
N ALA A 155 -25.88 -0.66 2.98
CA ALA A 155 -24.82 -1.64 3.19
C ALA A 155 -25.23 -2.74 4.19
N TRP A 156 -25.91 -2.38 5.29
CA TRP A 156 -26.44 -3.35 6.25
C TRP A 156 -27.48 -4.29 5.64
N GLN A 157 -28.39 -3.75 4.82
CA GLN A 157 -29.37 -4.56 4.10
C GLN A 157 -28.69 -5.54 3.14
N ALA A 158 -27.75 -5.07 2.31
CA ALA A 158 -27.03 -5.90 1.36
C ALA A 158 -26.20 -7.00 2.04
N ILE A 159 -25.61 -6.72 3.21
CA ILE A 159 -24.90 -7.71 4.02
C ILE A 159 -25.85 -8.77 4.56
N ARG A 160 -27.01 -8.37 5.09
CA ARG A 160 -28.03 -9.30 5.57
C ARG A 160 -28.50 -10.24 4.45
N GLU A 161 -28.75 -9.70 3.26
CA GLU A 161 -29.16 -10.46 2.08
C GLU A 161 -28.05 -11.38 1.54
N ALA A 162 -26.78 -11.06 1.79
CA ALA A 162 -25.65 -11.87 1.34
C ALA A 162 -25.39 -13.10 2.22
N PHE A 163 -25.84 -13.10 3.48
CA PHE A 163 -25.76 -14.26 4.36
C PHE A 163 -26.67 -15.39 3.87
N ALA A 164 -26.23 -16.63 4.02
CA ALA A 164 -27.12 -17.78 3.98
C ALA A 164 -28.14 -17.68 5.13
N ASP A 165 -29.39 -18.08 4.86
CA ASP A 165 -30.52 -17.95 5.80
C ASP A 165 -30.21 -18.51 7.19
N ALA A 166 -29.47 -19.62 7.26
CA ALA A 166 -29.08 -20.28 8.50
C ALA A 166 -28.16 -19.42 9.41
N TYR A 167 -27.45 -18.44 8.84
CA TYR A 167 -26.45 -17.64 9.54
C TYR A 167 -26.81 -16.16 9.64
N ALA A 168 -27.81 -15.69 8.88
CA ALA A 168 -28.12 -14.26 8.75
C ALA A 168 -28.44 -13.59 10.09
N ALA A 169 -29.22 -14.25 10.96
CA ALA A 169 -29.58 -13.67 12.26
C ALA A 169 -28.36 -13.50 13.18
N ASP A 170 -27.57 -14.56 13.36
CA ASP A 170 -26.40 -14.55 14.25
C ASP A 170 -25.26 -13.69 13.69
N GLY A 171 -25.01 -13.76 12.38
CA GLY A 171 -24.04 -12.93 11.69
C GLY A 171 -24.35 -11.44 11.84
N MET A 172 -25.61 -11.06 11.62
CA MET A 172 -26.04 -9.66 11.82
C MET A 172 -25.97 -9.24 13.28
N ALA A 173 -26.27 -10.12 14.23
CA ALA A 173 -26.14 -9.82 15.66
C ALA A 173 -24.68 -9.57 16.06
N LEU A 174 -23.73 -10.32 15.49
CA LEU A 174 -22.30 -10.09 15.68
C LEU A 174 -21.86 -8.75 15.11
N LEU A 175 -22.29 -8.43 13.88
CA LEU A 175 -21.86 -7.23 13.18
C LEU A 175 -22.44 -5.94 13.79
N THR A 176 -23.70 -5.98 14.21
CA THR A 176 -24.40 -4.81 14.78
C THR A 176 -24.20 -4.65 16.29
N GLY A 177 -23.47 -5.56 16.92
CA GLY A 177 -23.17 -5.53 18.35
C GLY A 177 -22.42 -4.28 18.79
N SER A 178 -22.79 -3.72 19.95
CA SER A 178 -22.12 -2.55 20.53
C SER A 178 -20.63 -2.84 20.81
N GLY A 179 -19.77 -2.28 19.97
CA GLY A 179 -18.31 -2.46 20.00
C GLY A 179 -17.71 -3.06 18.72
N CYS A 180 -18.54 -3.59 17.82
CA CYS A 180 -18.11 -3.98 16.49
C CYS A 180 -17.96 -2.74 15.61
N HIS A 181 -16.79 -2.62 14.95
CA HIS A 181 -16.51 -1.54 14.00
C HIS A 181 -16.10 -2.07 12.62
N ALA A 182 -16.40 -3.34 12.33
CA ALA A 182 -16.02 -3.98 11.07
C ALA A 182 -16.67 -3.27 9.86
N MET A 183 -17.97 -2.99 9.93
CA MET A 183 -18.67 -2.31 8.82
C MET A 183 -18.14 -0.91 8.59
N GLN A 184 -18.00 -0.12 9.65
CA GLN A 184 -17.61 1.29 9.58
C GLN A 184 -16.19 1.51 9.03
N ARG A 185 -15.36 0.46 9.00
CA ARG A 185 -13.92 0.60 8.68
C ARG A 185 -13.43 -0.35 7.60
N HIS A 186 -14.13 -1.46 7.37
CA HIS A 186 -13.73 -2.54 6.47
C HIS A 186 -14.88 -3.03 5.59
N GLY A 187 -16.06 -2.40 5.67
CA GLY A 187 -17.22 -2.76 4.87
C GLY A 187 -17.07 -2.40 3.39
N PRO A 188 -17.87 -3.02 2.52
CA PRO A 188 -17.78 -2.84 1.06
C PRO A 188 -18.23 -1.49 0.52
N HIS A 189 -18.87 -0.68 1.36
CA HIS A 189 -19.25 0.70 1.03
C HIS A 189 -18.11 1.70 1.30
N ILE A 190 -17.01 1.26 1.94
CA ILE A 190 -15.85 2.12 2.22
C ILE A 190 -15.00 2.21 0.96
N THR A 191 -14.80 3.43 0.46
CA THR A 191 -14.01 3.65 -0.76
C THR A 191 -12.51 3.44 -0.56
N ASP A 192 -11.81 3.09 -1.62
CA ASP A 192 -10.34 3.03 -1.64
C ASP A 192 -9.71 4.36 -1.18
N LYS A 193 -10.26 5.51 -1.58
CA LYS A 193 -9.74 6.81 -1.15
C LYS A 193 -9.89 7.00 0.37
N ALA A 194 -10.96 6.49 0.98
CA ALA A 194 -11.12 6.47 2.44
C ALA A 194 -10.12 5.53 3.12
N GLN A 195 -9.82 4.36 2.52
CA GLN A 195 -8.76 3.48 3.02
C GLN A 195 -7.36 4.11 2.90
N LEU A 196 -7.09 4.88 1.86
CA LEU A 196 -5.84 5.66 1.75
C LEU A 196 -5.76 6.73 2.84
N ALA A 197 -6.83 7.52 3.04
CA ALA A 197 -6.88 8.50 4.12
C ALA A 197 -6.70 7.85 5.51
N ARG A 198 -7.26 6.65 5.68
CA ARG A 198 -7.11 5.80 6.87
C ARG A 198 -5.66 5.34 7.06
N LEU A 199 -5.01 4.87 5.99
CA LEU A 199 -3.61 4.41 6.04
C LEU A 199 -2.67 5.55 6.46
N LEU A 200 -2.87 6.74 5.89
CA LEU A 200 -2.03 7.91 6.09
C LEU A 200 -2.32 8.66 7.40
N CYS A 201 -3.23 8.16 8.24
CA CYS A 201 -3.61 8.81 9.49
C CYS A 201 -4.23 10.21 9.30
N LEU A 202 -4.94 10.45 8.18
CA LEU A 202 -5.60 11.73 7.86
C LEU A 202 -7.11 11.79 8.10
N LYS A 203 -7.84 10.69 7.86
CA LYS A 203 -9.27 10.59 8.20
C LYS A 203 -9.69 9.16 8.51
N ASP A 204 -10.46 8.95 9.58
CA ASP A 204 -11.12 7.66 9.82
C ASP A 204 -12.36 7.53 8.92
N PRO A 205 -12.58 6.37 8.27
CA PRO A 205 -13.71 6.20 7.36
C PRO A 205 -15.09 6.36 8.01
N ALA A 206 -15.20 6.16 9.33
CA ALA A 206 -16.45 6.35 10.06
C ALA A 206 -16.72 7.81 10.42
N GLY A 207 -15.72 8.69 10.31
CA GLY A 207 -15.79 10.08 10.79
C GLY A 207 -15.72 10.22 12.32
N ASP A 208 -15.60 9.11 13.06
CA ASP A 208 -15.64 9.09 14.53
C ASP A 208 -14.33 9.56 15.19
N ASP A 209 -13.20 9.46 14.49
CA ASP A 209 -11.91 9.93 14.98
C ASP A 209 -11.54 11.24 14.29
N THR A 210 -11.38 12.31 15.06
CA THR A 210 -10.74 13.54 14.59
C THR A 210 -9.24 13.29 14.46
N TRP A 211 -8.82 12.64 13.38
CA TRP A 211 -7.45 12.73 12.88
C TRP A 211 -7.24 14.12 12.28
N GLN A 212 -7.48 15.15 13.09
CA GLN A 212 -7.34 16.53 12.68
C GLN A 212 -5.95 16.96 13.11
N ILE A 213 -5.18 17.43 12.13
CA ILE A 213 -4.02 18.27 12.39
C ILE A 213 -4.57 19.47 13.16
N VAL A 214 -4.33 19.52 14.46
CA VAL A 214 -4.75 20.65 15.29
C VAL A 214 -3.90 21.88 14.92
N PRO A 215 -4.25 23.10 15.35
CA PRO A 215 -3.49 24.31 14.99
C PRO A 215 -1.99 24.25 15.34
N SER A 216 -1.59 23.40 16.29
CA SER A 216 -0.18 23.12 16.63
C SER A 216 0.53 22.17 15.67
N ALA A 217 -0.13 21.75 14.59
CA ALA A 217 0.30 20.75 13.63
C ALA A 217 0.32 19.29 14.15
N GLU A 218 -0.02 19.01 15.41
CA GLU A 218 -0.06 17.64 15.93
C GLU A 218 -1.37 16.90 15.61
N VAL A 219 -1.35 15.56 15.67
CA VAL A 219 -2.56 14.71 15.57
C VAL A 219 -2.81 13.98 16.89
N SER A 220 -4.02 14.11 17.43
CA SER A 220 -4.51 13.34 18.58
C SER A 220 -5.53 12.29 18.13
N SER A 221 -5.32 11.01 18.47
CA SER A 221 -6.30 9.96 18.19
C SER A 221 -6.25 8.82 19.20
N GLY A 222 -7.43 8.27 19.52
CA GLY A 222 -7.58 7.04 20.29
C GLY A 222 -7.35 5.76 19.49
N HIS A 223 -7.14 5.83 18.17
CA HIS A 223 -7.01 4.68 17.30
C HIS A 223 -6.03 4.91 16.13
N ARG A 224 -5.16 3.93 15.85
CA ARG A 224 -4.18 3.99 14.75
C ARG A 224 -4.37 2.83 13.79
N CYS A 225 -4.26 3.11 12.48
CA CYS A 225 -4.16 2.08 11.46
C CYS A 225 -2.73 1.53 11.40
N GLY A 226 -2.54 0.24 11.11
CA GLY A 226 -1.22 -0.30 10.82
C GLY A 226 -0.64 0.20 9.49
N PRO A 227 0.40 -0.46 8.96
CA PRO A 227 0.96 -0.16 7.63
C PRO A 227 0.11 -0.71 6.47
N VAL A 228 -1.08 -1.25 6.78
CA VAL A 228 -2.05 -1.75 5.81
C VAL A 228 -3.43 -1.26 6.24
N SER A 229 -4.23 -0.84 5.26
CA SER A 229 -5.60 -0.37 5.43
C SER A 229 -6.44 -0.87 4.28
N GLY A 230 -7.58 -1.48 4.54
CA GLY A 230 -8.38 -2.12 3.49
C GLY A 230 -9.67 -2.70 4.03
N GLY A 231 -10.48 -3.23 3.13
CA GLY A 231 -11.76 -3.83 3.45
C GLY A 231 -12.17 -4.86 2.41
N PHE A 232 -13.39 -5.37 2.57
CA PHE A 232 -14.02 -6.25 1.59
C PHE A 232 -14.54 -5.43 0.41
N THR A 233 -14.55 -5.98 -0.78
CA THR A 233 -15.08 -5.29 -1.98
C THR A 233 -16.57 -5.56 -2.23
N SER A 234 -17.14 -6.58 -1.57
CA SER A 234 -18.54 -6.94 -1.72
C SER A 234 -19.17 -7.43 -0.41
N PRO A 235 -20.51 -7.35 -0.27
CA PRO A 235 -21.21 -7.94 0.85
C PRO A 235 -20.93 -9.45 1.00
N ARG A 236 -20.87 -10.19 -0.12
CA ARG A 236 -20.60 -11.63 -0.09
C ARG A 236 -19.19 -11.94 0.44
N ALA A 237 -18.18 -11.19 -0.01
CA ALA A 237 -16.82 -11.33 0.50
C ALA A 237 -16.74 -11.10 2.02
N MET A 238 -17.50 -10.13 2.52
CA MET A 238 -17.54 -9.82 3.95
C MET A 238 -18.21 -10.92 4.78
N VAL A 239 -19.31 -11.53 4.31
CA VAL A 239 -20.06 -12.51 5.12
C VAL A 239 -19.43 -13.90 5.15
N ARG A 240 -18.77 -14.37 4.08
CA ARG A 240 -18.27 -15.76 4.01
C ARG A 240 -17.33 -16.16 5.16
N PRO A 241 -16.36 -15.32 5.62
CA PRO A 241 -15.54 -15.64 6.79
C PRO A 241 -16.37 -15.81 8.07
N LEU A 242 -17.42 -15.01 8.25
CA LEU A 242 -18.32 -15.14 9.40
C LEU A 242 -19.19 -16.40 9.28
N GLU A 243 -19.66 -16.74 8.09
CA GLU A 243 -20.36 -18.02 7.85
C GLU A 243 -19.48 -19.21 8.22
N ALA A 244 -18.19 -19.19 7.86
CA ALA A 244 -17.26 -20.25 8.24
C ALA A 244 -17.12 -20.39 9.76
N VAL A 245 -16.98 -19.26 10.48
CA VAL A 245 -16.93 -19.27 11.96
C VAL A 245 -18.25 -19.77 12.56
N LEU A 246 -19.40 -19.33 12.03
CA LEU A 246 -20.71 -19.74 12.53
C LEU A 246 -20.99 -21.22 12.24
N ALA A 247 -20.54 -21.74 11.10
CA ALA A 247 -20.61 -23.16 10.77
C ALA A 247 -19.78 -24.01 11.75
N ALA A 248 -18.55 -23.59 12.03
CA ALA A 248 -17.68 -24.21 13.03
C ALA A 248 -18.33 -24.18 14.44
N ALA A 249 -18.86 -23.02 14.82
CA ALA A 249 -19.53 -22.82 16.09
C ALA A 249 -20.81 -23.66 16.23
N GLY A 250 -21.56 -23.86 15.14
CA GLY A 250 -22.81 -24.63 15.12
C GLY A 250 -22.63 -26.12 15.43
N GLN A 251 -21.39 -26.64 15.41
CA GLN A 251 -21.06 -27.99 15.86
C GLN A 251 -21.05 -28.12 17.41
N ARG A 252 -21.15 -26.99 18.13
CA ARG A 252 -21.11 -26.93 19.60
C ARG A 252 -22.50 -26.55 20.16
N PRO A 253 -22.99 -27.18 21.25
CA PRO A 253 -24.27 -26.82 21.86
C PRO A 253 -24.39 -25.34 22.26
N GLY A 254 -23.31 -24.72 22.74
CA GLY A 254 -23.22 -23.31 23.14
C GLY A 254 -22.75 -22.37 22.02
N GLY A 255 -22.68 -22.86 20.78
CA GLY A 255 -22.38 -22.06 19.60
C GLY A 255 -21.05 -21.32 19.70
N ILE A 256 -21.06 -20.05 19.31
CA ILE A 256 -19.83 -19.24 19.24
C ILE A 256 -19.22 -18.98 20.62
N GLN A 257 -20.03 -18.93 21.67
CA GLN A 257 -19.51 -18.67 23.02
C GLN A 257 -18.67 -19.85 23.51
N GLU A 258 -19.18 -21.08 23.34
CA GLU A 258 -18.48 -22.31 23.70
C GLU A 258 -17.22 -22.52 22.84
N LEU A 259 -17.32 -22.30 21.51
CA LEU A 259 -16.15 -22.39 20.62
C LEU A 259 -15.01 -21.50 21.10
N LEU A 260 -15.30 -20.25 21.50
CA LEU A 260 -14.28 -19.31 21.95
C LEU A 260 -13.79 -19.60 23.36
N ASP A 261 -14.65 -20.04 24.28
CA ASP A 261 -14.25 -20.40 25.65
C ASP A 261 -13.35 -21.64 25.68
N ASP A 262 -13.66 -22.69 24.92
CA ASP A 262 -12.86 -23.92 24.83
C ASP A 262 -11.47 -23.67 24.23
N ASN A 263 -11.35 -22.62 23.41
CA ASN A 263 -10.13 -22.27 22.71
C ASN A 263 -9.41 -21.07 23.33
N THR A 264 -9.77 -20.66 24.54
CA THR A 264 -9.05 -19.62 25.29
C THR A 264 -8.74 -20.03 26.72
N ALA A 265 -7.70 -19.43 27.30
CA ALA A 265 -7.50 -19.54 28.74
C ALA A 265 -8.68 -18.88 29.49
N SER A 266 -9.07 -19.44 30.65
CA SER A 266 -10.23 -18.97 31.43
C SER A 266 -10.20 -17.46 31.80
N LYS A 267 -9.02 -16.86 31.87
CA LYS A 267 -8.82 -15.42 32.16
C LYS A 267 -8.60 -14.56 30.91
N ALA A 268 -8.52 -15.15 29.72
CA ALA A 268 -8.33 -14.41 28.48
C ALA A 268 -9.51 -13.44 28.25
N LYS A 269 -9.20 -12.23 27.78
CA LYS A 269 -10.20 -11.17 27.47
C LYS A 269 -10.30 -10.87 25.98
N ALA A 270 -9.43 -11.48 25.18
CA ALA A 270 -9.37 -11.33 23.74
C ALA A 270 -8.97 -12.68 23.13
N ILE A 271 -9.48 -12.94 21.93
CA ILE A 271 -9.01 -13.98 21.03
C ILE A 271 -9.07 -13.41 19.61
N ALA A 272 -8.03 -13.70 18.84
CA ALA A 272 -7.99 -13.37 17.42
C ALA A 272 -7.96 -14.68 16.63
N LEU A 273 -8.87 -14.80 15.68
CA LEU A 273 -8.98 -15.92 14.76
C LEU A 273 -8.46 -15.51 13.40
N HIS A 274 -7.75 -16.41 12.72
CA HIS A 274 -7.47 -16.34 11.31
C HIS A 274 -8.37 -17.34 10.59
N VAL A 275 -9.13 -16.86 9.62
CA VAL A 275 -9.88 -17.72 8.69
C VAL A 275 -9.15 -17.62 7.35
N SER A 276 -8.55 -18.71 6.87
CA SER A 276 -7.87 -18.68 5.58
C SER A 276 -8.83 -18.32 4.44
N ALA A 277 -8.28 -17.75 3.36
CA ALA A 277 -9.05 -17.43 2.16
C ALA A 277 -9.72 -18.69 1.59
N GLU A 278 -9.06 -19.85 1.65
CA GLU A 278 -9.63 -21.13 1.22
C GLU A 278 -10.88 -21.50 2.02
N VAL A 279 -10.79 -21.49 3.35
CA VAL A 279 -11.92 -21.83 4.24
C VAL A 279 -13.06 -20.82 4.13
N ALA A 280 -12.73 -19.53 3.99
CA ALA A 280 -13.72 -18.49 3.75
C ALA A 280 -14.21 -18.44 2.29
N GLY A 281 -13.69 -19.27 1.39
CA GLY A 281 -14.02 -19.22 -0.04
C GLY A 281 -13.78 -17.84 -0.67
N LEU A 282 -12.76 -17.10 -0.22
CA LEU A 282 -12.36 -15.80 -0.75
C LEU A 282 -11.34 -15.94 -1.89
N ARG A 283 -11.29 -14.94 -2.76
CA ARG A 283 -10.43 -14.90 -3.95
C ARG A 283 -9.78 -13.53 -4.13
N PRO A 284 -8.70 -13.42 -4.92
CA PRO A 284 -8.24 -12.12 -5.40
C PRO A 284 -9.40 -11.27 -5.95
N GLY A 285 -9.46 -10.01 -5.53
CA GLY A 285 -10.55 -9.08 -5.82
C GLY A 285 -11.68 -9.04 -4.79
N ASP A 286 -11.75 -9.98 -3.84
CA ASP A 286 -12.71 -9.93 -2.72
C ASP A 286 -12.29 -8.95 -1.61
N ALA A 287 -11.05 -8.45 -1.67
CA ALA A 287 -10.51 -7.44 -0.78
C ALA A 287 -9.79 -6.34 -1.59
N SER A 288 -9.79 -5.12 -1.06
CA SER A 288 -9.01 -4.01 -1.60
C SER A 288 -8.57 -3.05 -0.51
N GLY A 289 -7.59 -2.23 -0.83
CA GLY A 289 -7.08 -1.21 0.08
C GLY A 289 -5.70 -0.72 -0.34
N TYR A 290 -4.90 -0.39 0.66
CA TYR A 290 -3.56 0.14 0.52
C TYR A 290 -2.63 -0.48 1.56
N ARG A 291 -1.38 -0.70 1.16
CA ARG A 291 -0.25 -0.87 2.09
C ARG A 291 0.70 0.30 1.97
N GLY A 292 1.52 0.54 2.99
CA GLY A 292 2.60 1.53 2.91
C GLY A 292 3.63 1.17 1.84
N THR A 293 4.25 2.16 1.21
CA THR A 293 5.37 1.94 0.28
C THR A 293 6.61 1.40 1.00
N GLY A 294 7.29 0.42 0.39
CA GLY A 294 8.47 -0.20 0.98
C GLY A 294 8.19 -0.89 2.32
N THR A 295 7.18 -1.74 2.39
CA THR A 295 6.73 -2.40 3.64
C THR A 295 6.87 -3.92 3.61
N THR A 296 7.70 -4.45 2.70
CA THR A 296 7.83 -5.91 2.50
C THR A 296 8.46 -6.59 3.71
N THR A 297 9.47 -5.97 4.31
CA THR A 297 10.14 -6.48 5.52
C THR A 297 9.59 -5.84 6.79
N ARG A 298 9.81 -6.48 7.94
CA ARG A 298 9.44 -5.91 9.25
C ARG A 298 10.15 -4.59 9.51
N ALA A 299 11.46 -4.54 9.29
CA ALA A 299 12.25 -3.34 9.57
C ALA A 299 11.81 -2.15 8.71
N MET A 300 11.48 -2.37 7.44
CA MET A 300 10.96 -1.29 6.59
C MET A 300 9.52 -0.88 6.95
N ARG A 301 8.69 -1.79 7.47
CA ARG A 301 7.39 -1.42 8.09
C ARG A 301 7.57 -0.54 9.32
N ASP A 302 8.58 -0.83 10.14
CA ASP A 302 8.89 -0.04 11.32
C ASP A 302 9.38 1.36 10.90
N ASP A 303 10.26 1.46 9.90
CA ASP A 303 10.70 2.73 9.30
C ASP A 303 9.54 3.55 8.72
N TRP A 304 8.63 2.89 7.98
CA TRP A 304 7.45 3.54 7.41
C TRP A 304 6.52 4.05 8.51
N THR A 305 6.31 3.26 9.56
CA THR A 305 5.48 3.64 10.71
C THR A 305 6.10 4.82 11.45
N ALA A 306 7.41 4.80 11.71
CA ALA A 306 8.13 5.89 12.35
C ALA A 306 8.10 7.17 11.51
N ALA A 307 8.26 7.07 10.18
CA ALA A 307 8.12 8.21 9.28
C ALA A 307 6.72 8.80 9.36
N ARG A 308 5.67 7.97 9.32
CA ARG A 308 4.28 8.42 9.46
C ARG A 308 4.04 9.11 10.81
N GLU A 309 4.49 8.50 11.91
CA GLU A 309 4.35 9.08 13.25
C GLU A 309 5.07 10.43 13.39
N TYR A 310 6.26 10.54 12.82
CA TYR A 310 6.96 11.82 12.72
C TYR A 310 6.13 12.85 11.93
N GLY A 311 5.59 12.45 10.77
CA GLY A 311 4.74 13.33 9.97
C GLY A 311 3.53 13.85 10.74
N LEU A 312 2.82 12.95 11.44
CA LEU A 312 1.67 13.30 12.29
C LEU A 312 2.03 14.26 13.42
N ALA A 313 3.21 14.12 14.04
CA ALA A 313 3.67 15.01 15.09
C ALA A 313 4.01 16.43 14.57
N HIS A 314 4.21 16.60 13.26
CA HIS A 314 4.61 17.86 12.62
C HIS A 314 3.60 18.37 11.58
N GLY A 315 2.42 17.74 11.48
CA GLY A 315 1.35 18.12 10.57
C GLY A 315 1.71 17.95 9.09
N GLN A 316 2.54 16.96 8.80
CA GLN A 316 3.06 16.66 7.47
C GLN A 316 2.70 15.24 7.07
N VAL A 317 2.42 15.03 5.78
CA VAL A 317 2.26 13.69 5.23
C VAL A 317 3.60 13.23 4.69
N THR A 318 4.24 12.30 5.38
CA THR A 318 5.63 11.90 5.14
C THR A 318 5.77 10.54 4.46
N VAL A 319 4.65 9.88 4.17
CA VAL A 319 4.60 8.52 3.65
C VAL A 319 3.58 8.39 2.53
N HIS A 320 3.73 7.34 1.72
CA HIS A 320 2.82 7.00 0.64
C HIS A 320 2.17 5.62 0.87
N GLY A 321 1.00 5.43 0.25
CA GLY A 321 0.36 4.12 0.12
C GLY A 321 0.57 3.56 -1.29
N VAL A 322 0.34 2.26 -1.49
CA VAL A 322 0.24 1.60 -2.79
C VAL A 322 -1.01 0.72 -2.78
N PRO A 323 -1.83 0.70 -3.85
CA PRO A 323 -2.99 -0.19 -3.92
C PRO A 323 -2.59 -1.63 -3.59
N TYR A 324 -3.42 -2.30 -2.80
CA TYR A 324 -3.09 -3.60 -2.23
C TYR A 324 -4.32 -4.48 -2.11
N ASP A 325 -4.21 -5.70 -2.62
CA ASP A 325 -5.14 -6.79 -2.35
C ASP A 325 -4.39 -7.86 -1.54
N PRO A 326 -4.68 -8.01 -0.22
CA PRO A 326 -4.03 -9.00 0.61
C PRO A 326 -4.32 -10.44 0.16
N LEU A 327 -5.44 -10.69 -0.54
CA LEU A 327 -5.80 -12.01 -1.04
C LEU A 327 -5.05 -12.41 -2.31
N ALA A 328 -4.55 -11.43 -3.07
CA ALA A 328 -3.74 -11.65 -4.26
C ALA A 328 -2.24 -11.73 -3.95
N ALA A 329 -1.77 -10.93 -3.00
CA ALA A 329 -0.35 -10.72 -2.74
C ALA A 329 0.19 -11.43 -1.49
N GLY A 330 -0.70 -11.97 -0.64
CA GLY A 330 -0.32 -12.62 0.61
C GLY A 330 0.22 -14.04 0.45
N ASP A 331 1.13 -14.43 1.34
CA ASP A 331 1.69 -15.78 1.41
C ASP A 331 0.68 -16.80 1.97
N ASP A 332 -0.21 -16.34 2.86
CA ASP A 332 -1.18 -17.15 3.60
C ASP A 332 -2.44 -16.31 3.85
N PRO A 333 -3.12 -15.86 2.77
CA PRO A 333 -4.13 -14.84 2.85
C PRO A 333 -5.39 -15.34 3.56
N GLY A 334 -6.11 -14.40 4.16
CA GLY A 334 -7.35 -14.70 4.86
C GLY A 334 -7.95 -13.49 5.55
N VAL A 335 -8.61 -13.75 6.67
CA VAL A 335 -9.33 -12.74 7.44
C VAL A 335 -8.97 -12.88 8.92
N LEU A 336 -8.56 -11.77 9.52
CA LEU A 336 -8.36 -11.67 10.96
C LEU A 336 -9.67 -11.27 11.62
N ILE A 337 -10.20 -12.09 12.53
CA ILE A 337 -11.42 -11.82 13.30
C ILE A 337 -11.08 -11.68 14.77
N VAL A 338 -11.47 -10.58 15.40
CA VAL A 338 -11.12 -10.29 16.80
C VAL A 338 -12.37 -10.26 17.68
N PHE A 339 -12.39 -11.13 18.68
CA PHE A 339 -13.40 -11.15 19.73
C PHE A 339 -12.82 -10.65 21.05
N ARG A 340 -13.64 -9.94 21.83
CA ARG A 340 -13.30 -9.51 23.19
C ARG A 340 -14.44 -9.72 24.17
N ARG A 341 -14.09 -9.81 25.45
CA ARG A 341 -15.04 -9.78 26.57
C ARG A 341 -14.52 -8.85 27.67
N LYS A 342 -15.43 -8.20 28.40
CA LYS A 342 -15.08 -7.23 29.45
C LYS A 342 -14.37 -7.88 30.65
N LYS A 343 -14.80 -9.09 31.02
CA LYS A 343 -14.27 -9.90 32.12
C LYS A 343 -14.49 -11.39 31.84
N ALA A 344 -13.80 -12.27 32.56
CA ALA A 344 -14.02 -13.72 32.47
C ALA A 344 -15.50 -14.06 32.73
N GLY A 345 -16.06 -14.98 31.94
CA GLY A 345 -17.48 -15.37 31.98
C GLY A 345 -18.46 -14.36 31.39
N ALA A 346 -18.01 -13.17 30.95
CA ALA A 346 -18.85 -12.29 30.13
C ALA A 346 -18.88 -12.79 28.67
N PRO A 347 -19.98 -12.55 27.94
CA PRO A 347 -20.09 -13.01 26.55
C PRO A 347 -19.02 -12.36 25.67
N TRP A 348 -18.45 -13.16 24.78
CA TRP A 348 -17.61 -12.73 23.69
C TRP A 348 -18.39 -11.87 22.72
N ARG A 349 -17.76 -10.79 22.26
CA ARG A 349 -18.30 -9.86 21.28
C ARG A 349 -17.30 -9.68 20.16
N LEU A 350 -17.78 -9.69 18.93
CA LEU A 350 -16.99 -9.28 17.78
C LEU A 350 -16.62 -7.80 17.93
N VAL A 351 -15.35 -7.48 17.75
CA VAL A 351 -14.83 -6.11 17.79
C VAL A 351 -14.52 -5.62 16.39
N THR A 352 -13.87 -6.45 15.60
CA THR A 352 -13.53 -6.13 14.21
C THR A 352 -13.16 -7.38 13.45
N TYR A 353 -13.20 -7.32 12.13
CA TYR A 353 -12.48 -8.24 11.27
C TYR A 353 -12.20 -7.61 9.92
N PHE A 354 -11.10 -8.03 9.29
CA PHE A 354 -10.64 -7.47 8.03
C PHE A 354 -9.71 -8.44 7.29
N PRO A 355 -9.60 -8.31 5.95
CA PRO A 355 -8.67 -9.10 5.16
C PRO A 355 -7.21 -8.88 5.56
N VAL A 356 -6.42 -9.95 5.59
CA VAL A 356 -4.99 -9.95 5.89
C VAL A 356 -4.24 -10.85 4.92
N ASP A 357 -2.97 -10.54 4.70
CA ASP A 357 -2.07 -11.27 3.79
C ASP A 357 -1.41 -12.49 4.45
N LYS A 358 -1.41 -12.53 5.78
CA LYS A 358 -1.00 -13.66 6.61
C LYS A 358 -1.55 -13.57 8.04
N PRO A 359 -1.65 -14.70 8.76
CA PRO A 359 -1.96 -14.70 10.18
C PRO A 359 -0.89 -13.98 11.00
N ARG A 360 -1.30 -13.46 12.17
CA ARG A 360 -0.37 -12.91 13.16
C ARG A 360 0.13 -14.03 14.08
N PRO A 361 1.32 -13.89 14.69
CA PRO A 361 1.85 -14.91 15.60
C PRO A 361 0.92 -15.25 16.79
N ASP A 362 0.04 -14.34 17.19
CA ASP A 362 -0.90 -14.48 18.31
C ASP A 362 -2.32 -14.89 17.87
N THR A 363 -2.52 -15.20 16.60
CA THR A 363 -3.83 -15.63 16.07
C THR A 363 -3.97 -17.15 16.08
N LYS A 364 -5.18 -17.62 16.37
CA LYS A 364 -5.55 -19.03 16.20
C LYS A 364 -6.18 -19.24 14.84
N ARG A 365 -5.83 -20.32 14.13
CA ARG A 365 -6.50 -20.68 12.88
C ARG A 365 -7.83 -21.33 13.17
N LEU A 366 -8.88 -20.98 12.42
CA LEU A 366 -10.21 -21.58 12.58
C LEU A 366 -10.17 -23.10 12.35
N GLU A 367 -9.35 -23.53 11.40
CA GLU A 367 -9.10 -24.93 11.02
C GLU A 367 -8.57 -25.77 12.18
N ASP A 368 -7.89 -25.15 13.13
CA ASP A 368 -7.35 -25.83 14.32
C ASP A 368 -8.38 -25.88 15.47
N LEU A 369 -9.54 -25.24 15.34
CA LEU A 369 -10.56 -25.14 16.40
C LEU A 369 -11.79 -26.04 16.17
N THR A 370 -11.95 -26.56 14.95
CA THR A 370 -13.08 -27.38 14.50
C THR A 370 -12.89 -28.86 14.74
#